data_AF-A0A2G5VSZ1-F1
#
_entry.id   AF-A0A2G5VSZ1-F1
#
_cell.length_a   1.000
_cell.length_b   1.000
_cell.length_c   1.000
_cell.angle_alpha   90.00
_cell.angle_beta   90.00
_cell.angle_gamma   90.00
#
_symmetry.space_group_name_H-M   'P 1'
#
loop_
_entity.id
_entity.type
_entity.pdbx_description
1 polymer ?
#
loop_
_entity_poly.entity_id
_entity_poly.type
_entity_poly.pdbx_seq_one_letter_code
_entity_poly.pdbx_strand_id
1 'polypeptide(L)'
;MVDLQLFTPLIRYSEPEEGEPQTIHPNKEQLSRRHAIIPDQPSENQETSSQGCCSSDNVIIVPHVQISPNESHLFNRAISSGGGLLADLQRATIASQAFYAEASEPQKNRSPWILKRLYEWSGRAKRREIIKHVQAALETSKDHEIEDDELEKLLPVSYEEMFLGDDTSTLPPAKQKYLQAVWELFHTELVFLYRQLFVLRDVYKEPLKRCQVEGCLLLVEPDLLFGNLDQLCRISRTFCQSFLSLLSTVDKEVWDCTQLVVDLFERFSKGPSTISAYQAYCINYKATMEYLGSIRQKEERFTEFERICLADERCFRLQLEDLLIAPLQRITRLPILLREIHKRSEDEESKGKVEKVIDTMTESLRSIDDSVQWLHNFERLQQLQTQVVWPNISELEPKSYIPDFLRVALSRQFCENLLAHPRRKLIHEGPLELVENGRTVDMYAFLFNDMFVLTKTKKCASKLKVKGVPLGKSEHYIVQRQPVPLDSCVFCDADSNDQATPMSLKFAFVIIHLTRYYQVVGIYTLQAADKADKELWIEKFQESIENYESIQLKDMLKCTPLFSSLSLRR
;
A
#
# COMPACT_ATOMS: atom_id res chain seq x y z
N MET A 1 -47.14 10.32 -12.78
CA MET A 1 -47.03 10.87 -14.16
C MET A 1 -46.15 12.09 -14.09
N VAL A 2 -45.24 12.21 -15.07
CA VAL A 2 -44.06 13.08 -15.19
C VAL A 2 -42.77 12.44 -14.66
N ASP A 3 -41.82 12.34 -15.60
CA ASP A 3 -40.69 11.41 -15.72
C ASP A 3 -39.50 11.65 -14.78
N LEU A 4 -38.92 10.54 -14.34
CA LEU A 4 -37.55 10.40 -13.82
C LEU A 4 -36.72 9.59 -14.84
N GLN A 5 -35.98 10.27 -15.71
CA GLN A 5 -34.85 9.71 -16.46
C GLN A 5 -33.73 10.76 -16.50
N LEU A 6 -32.47 10.30 -16.56
CA LEU A 6 -31.17 10.96 -16.27
C LEU A 6 -30.74 10.66 -14.81
N PHE A 7 -29.84 9.73 -14.48
CA PHE A 7 -28.60 9.29 -15.14
C PHE A 7 -28.34 7.79 -14.89
N THR A 8 -28.19 7.04 -15.98
CA THR A 8 -27.50 5.74 -16.03
C THR A 8 -26.35 5.89 -17.04
N PRO A 9 -25.10 5.49 -16.73
CA PRO A 9 -24.05 5.50 -17.72
C PRO A 9 -24.19 4.28 -18.65
N LEU A 10 -24.62 4.55 -19.88
CA LEU A 10 -24.62 3.63 -21.01
C LEU A 10 -23.17 3.34 -21.45
N ILE A 11 -22.70 2.13 -21.15
CA ILE A 11 -21.62 1.48 -21.88
C ILE A 11 -22.17 1.13 -23.26
N ARG A 12 -21.80 1.90 -24.29
CA ARG A 12 -22.04 1.51 -25.69
C ARG A 12 -20.92 0.57 -26.13
N TYR A 13 -21.29 -0.68 -26.39
CA TYR A 13 -20.59 -1.54 -27.34
C TYR A 13 -20.82 -0.98 -28.75
N SER A 14 -19.74 -0.69 -29.46
CA SER A 14 -19.74 -0.43 -30.91
C SER A 14 -19.14 -1.65 -31.61
N GLU A 15 -19.95 -2.34 -32.41
CA GLU A 15 -19.50 -3.32 -33.40
C GLU A 15 -18.67 -2.62 -34.50
N PRO A 16 -17.66 -3.29 -35.09
CA PRO A 16 -16.82 -2.69 -36.12
C PRO A 16 -17.45 -2.81 -37.51
N GLU A 17 -17.58 -1.67 -38.21
CA GLU A 17 -17.82 -1.63 -39.66
C GLU A 17 -16.54 -1.95 -40.44
N GLU A 18 -16.74 -2.67 -41.54
CA GLU A 18 -15.74 -3.09 -42.52
C GLU A 18 -15.01 -1.91 -43.18
N GLY A 19 -13.68 -2.00 -43.21
CA GLY A 19 -12.82 -1.09 -43.96
C GLY A 19 -11.40 -1.64 -44.01
N GLU A 20 -11.08 -2.40 -45.07
CA GLU A 20 -9.74 -2.93 -45.33
C GLU A 20 -8.69 -1.82 -45.55
N PRO A 21 -7.54 -1.86 -44.85
CA PRO A 21 -6.33 -1.22 -45.33
C PRO A 21 -5.43 -2.25 -46.02
N GLN A 22 -5.22 -2.07 -47.33
CA GLN A 22 -4.26 -2.83 -48.14
C GLN A 22 -2.82 -2.64 -47.63
N THR A 23 -2.20 -3.72 -47.15
CA THR A 23 -0.75 -3.80 -46.95
C THR A 23 -0.07 -4.25 -48.25
N ILE A 24 0.71 -3.36 -48.85
CA ILE A 24 1.55 -3.65 -50.00
C ILE A 24 2.76 -4.46 -49.52
N HIS A 25 2.78 -5.77 -49.84
CA HIS A 25 3.98 -6.60 -49.73
C HIS A 25 4.97 -6.28 -50.87
N PRO A 26 6.28 -6.14 -50.60
CA PRO A 26 7.27 -6.12 -51.66
C PRO A 26 7.35 -7.48 -52.37
N ASN A 27 7.39 -7.43 -53.70
CA ASN A 27 7.36 -8.56 -54.62
C ASN A 27 8.51 -9.57 -54.42
N LYS A 28 8.17 -10.84 -54.65
CA LYS A 28 8.96 -12.05 -54.38
C LYS A 28 9.99 -12.40 -55.47
N GLU A 29 10.50 -11.44 -56.24
CA GLU A 29 11.39 -11.71 -57.40
C GLU A 29 12.61 -10.78 -57.53
N GLN A 30 13.26 -10.43 -56.42
CA GLN A 30 14.65 -9.97 -56.46
C GLN A 30 15.54 -10.78 -55.53
N LEU A 31 15.53 -12.10 -55.76
CA LEU A 31 16.57 -13.03 -55.35
C LEU A 31 17.45 -13.34 -56.56
N SER A 32 18.76 -13.13 -56.39
CA SER A 32 19.89 -13.93 -56.95
C SER A 32 20.99 -13.08 -57.59
N ARG A 33 22.16 -13.00 -56.93
CA ARG A 33 23.30 -13.90 -57.19
C ARG A 33 24.42 -13.66 -56.15
N ARG A 34 24.79 -14.70 -55.38
CA ARG A 34 26.09 -15.45 -55.37
C ARG A 34 27.29 -14.68 -54.77
N HIS A 35 28.22 -15.22 -53.97
CA HIS A 35 28.68 -16.58 -53.69
C HIS A 35 29.14 -16.71 -52.23
N ALA A 36 29.08 -17.93 -51.71
CA ALA A 36 29.81 -18.41 -50.54
C ALA A 36 31.32 -18.57 -50.85
N ILE A 37 32.19 -18.37 -49.86
CA ILE A 37 33.52 -18.99 -49.79
C ILE A 37 33.64 -19.63 -48.41
N ILE A 38 33.64 -20.96 -48.43
CA ILE A 38 34.14 -21.85 -47.37
C ILE A 38 35.57 -22.22 -47.79
N PRO A 39 36.55 -22.32 -46.89
CA PRO A 39 37.77 -23.09 -47.15
C PRO A 39 37.70 -24.48 -46.53
N ASP A 40 38.03 -25.46 -47.37
CA ASP A 40 38.08 -26.91 -47.15
C ASP A 40 39.21 -27.39 -46.21
N GLN A 41 39.04 -28.64 -45.76
CA GLN A 41 40.06 -29.62 -45.37
C GLN A 41 39.74 -30.91 -46.18
N PRO A 42 40.60 -31.96 -46.35
CA PRO A 42 42.00 -32.18 -45.94
C PRO A 42 42.91 -32.89 -47.02
N SER A 43 44.21 -33.14 -46.70
CA SER A 43 44.95 -34.44 -46.81
C SER A 43 46.45 -34.40 -47.25
N GLU A 44 47.26 -35.11 -46.43
CA GLU A 44 48.54 -35.85 -46.66
C GLU A 44 49.83 -35.17 -47.19
N ASN A 45 50.89 -35.06 -46.36
CA ASN A 45 52.04 -36.01 -46.31
C ASN A 45 53.27 -35.49 -45.51
N GLN A 46 53.88 -36.45 -44.79
CA GLN A 46 55.31 -36.65 -44.46
C GLN A 46 56.17 -35.64 -43.66
N GLU A 47 56.72 -36.20 -42.57
CA GLU A 47 58.13 -36.19 -42.12
C GLU A 47 58.79 -35.01 -41.38
N THR A 48 59.23 -35.35 -40.16
CA THR A 48 60.54 -35.03 -39.50
C THR A 48 60.75 -33.77 -38.66
N SER A 49 61.14 -34.05 -37.40
CA SER A 49 62.25 -33.45 -36.64
C SER A 49 62.05 -32.14 -35.81
N SER A 50 62.20 -32.34 -34.49
CA SER A 50 63.02 -31.58 -33.51
C SER A 50 62.99 -30.05 -33.39
N GLN A 51 62.82 -29.63 -32.12
CA GLN A 51 63.48 -28.52 -31.41
C GLN A 51 63.06 -27.04 -31.68
N GLY A 52 62.61 -26.38 -30.61
CA GLY A 52 63.31 -25.21 -30.07
C GLY A 52 62.80 -23.79 -30.35
N CYS A 53 62.40 -23.13 -29.26
CA CYS A 53 62.63 -21.71 -28.94
C CYS A 53 61.65 -20.61 -29.41
N CYS A 54 61.67 -19.53 -28.63
CA CYS A 54 60.62 -18.55 -28.37
C CYS A 54 60.68 -17.26 -29.21
N SER A 55 59.64 -16.42 -29.02
CA SER A 55 59.58 -14.94 -29.21
C SER A 55 59.25 -14.48 -30.64
N SER A 56 58.38 -13.51 -30.93
CA SER A 56 57.54 -12.55 -30.19
C SER A 56 56.66 -11.83 -31.22
N ASP A 57 55.37 -11.60 -30.96
CA ASP A 57 54.63 -10.44 -31.48
C ASP A 57 53.28 -10.30 -30.74
N ASN A 58 53.11 -9.17 -30.04
CA ASN A 58 51.92 -8.85 -29.27
C ASN A 58 50.93 -8.04 -30.14
N VAL A 59 49.87 -8.70 -30.61
CA VAL A 59 48.63 -8.04 -31.07
C VAL A 59 47.51 -8.48 -30.15
N ILE A 60 47.01 -7.56 -29.29
CA ILE A 60 45.86 -7.84 -28.42
C ILE A 60 44.59 -7.46 -29.19
N ILE A 61 43.85 -8.48 -29.60
CA ILE A 61 42.48 -8.38 -30.11
C ILE A 61 41.54 -8.23 -28.90
N VAL A 62 40.75 -7.15 -28.86
CA VAL A 62 39.70 -6.95 -27.85
C VAL A 62 38.39 -7.60 -28.37
N PRO A 63 37.68 -8.42 -27.60
CA PRO A 63 36.45 -9.05 -28.06
C PRO A 63 35.31 -8.02 -28.23
N HIS A 64 34.50 -8.22 -29.28
CA HIS A 64 33.31 -7.42 -29.56
C HIS A 64 32.29 -7.49 -28.41
N VAL A 65 32.06 -6.35 -27.75
CA VAL A 65 30.90 -6.15 -26.87
C VAL A 65 29.70 -5.82 -27.76
N GLN A 66 28.68 -6.68 -27.74
CA GLN A 66 27.40 -6.37 -28.39
C GLN A 66 26.64 -5.36 -27.53
N ILE A 67 26.53 -4.13 -28.03
CA ILE A 67 25.75 -3.06 -27.43
C ILE A 67 24.34 -3.14 -28.01
N SER A 68 23.33 -3.16 -27.15
CA SER A 68 21.92 -3.17 -27.59
C SER A 68 21.48 -1.78 -28.06
N PRO A 69 20.47 -1.66 -28.94
CA PRO A 69 20.09 -0.38 -29.56
C PRO A 69 19.75 0.75 -28.55
N ASN A 70 19.20 0.39 -27.38
CA ASN A 70 18.86 1.36 -26.33
C ASN A 70 20.07 1.89 -25.57
N GLU A 71 21.18 1.16 -25.54
CA GLU A 71 22.44 1.60 -24.90
C GLU A 71 23.20 2.60 -25.77
N SER A 72 23.00 2.57 -27.10
CA SER A 72 23.53 3.58 -28.02
C SER A 72 22.94 4.97 -27.78
N HIS A 73 21.66 5.05 -27.39
CA HIS A 73 21.01 6.32 -27.08
C HIS A 73 21.51 6.95 -25.77
N LEU A 74 21.80 6.14 -24.74
CA LEU A 74 22.44 6.61 -23.51
C LEU A 74 23.87 7.07 -23.76
N PHE A 75 24.62 6.35 -24.61
CA PHE A 75 25.98 6.71 -24.98
C PHE A 75 26.03 8.02 -25.78
N ASN A 76 25.18 8.18 -26.78
CA ASN A 76 25.10 9.39 -27.61
C ASN A 76 24.55 10.60 -26.82
N ARG A 77 23.64 10.39 -25.87
CA ARG A 77 23.13 11.45 -24.98
C ARG A 77 24.18 11.90 -23.97
N ALA A 78 25.02 10.99 -23.44
CA ALA A 78 26.15 11.33 -22.59
C ALA A 78 27.25 12.14 -23.31
N ILE A 79 27.43 11.91 -24.62
CA ILE A 79 28.32 12.73 -25.46
C ILE A 79 27.70 14.10 -25.78
N SER A 80 26.37 14.19 -25.84
CA SER A 80 25.64 15.43 -26.17
C SER A 80 25.42 16.35 -24.96
N SER A 81 25.39 15.82 -23.73
CA SER A 81 25.27 16.59 -22.49
C SER A 81 26.64 17.06 -21.96
N GLY A 82 27.17 18.10 -22.60
CA GLY A 82 28.10 19.10 -22.04
C GLY A 82 29.15 18.66 -20.99
N GLY A 83 30.38 18.43 -21.45
CA GLY A 83 31.63 18.92 -20.85
C GLY A 83 32.16 18.28 -19.54
N GLY A 84 31.33 17.77 -18.65
CA GLY A 84 31.77 17.29 -17.33
C GLY A 84 32.41 15.89 -17.38
N LEU A 85 31.69 14.93 -17.95
CA LEU A 85 32.09 13.52 -17.94
C LEU A 85 33.36 13.26 -18.76
N LEU A 86 33.52 13.94 -19.90
CA LEU A 86 34.70 13.80 -20.76
C LEU A 86 35.94 14.42 -20.10
N ALA A 87 35.79 15.56 -19.40
CA ALA A 87 36.87 16.19 -18.65
C ALA A 87 37.27 15.37 -17.41
N ASP A 88 36.32 14.69 -16.77
CA ASP A 88 36.59 13.77 -15.66
C ASP A 88 37.22 12.46 -16.16
N LEU A 89 36.79 11.94 -17.32
CA LEU A 89 37.41 10.79 -17.98
C LEU A 89 38.82 11.12 -18.45
N GLN A 90 39.04 12.31 -19.03
CA GLN A 90 40.37 12.79 -19.40
C GLN A 90 41.25 12.99 -18.17
N ARG A 91 40.75 13.58 -17.08
CA ARG A 91 41.53 13.72 -15.84
C ARG A 91 41.86 12.36 -15.21
N ALA A 92 40.93 11.40 -15.24
CA ALA A 92 41.19 10.03 -14.80
C ALA A 92 42.21 9.32 -15.71
N THR A 93 42.14 9.55 -17.01
CA THR A 93 43.07 9.00 -18.01
C THR A 93 44.46 9.62 -17.88
N ILE A 94 44.55 10.93 -17.68
CA ILE A 94 45.81 11.66 -17.46
C ILE A 94 46.43 11.26 -16.12
N ALA A 95 45.64 11.14 -15.05
CA ALA A 95 46.12 10.63 -13.76
C ALA A 95 46.60 9.18 -13.85
N SER A 96 45.92 8.35 -14.66
CA SER A 96 46.38 6.99 -14.98
C SER A 96 47.69 7.00 -15.77
N GLN A 97 47.80 7.84 -16.82
CA GLN A 97 48.97 7.90 -17.70
C GLN A 97 50.20 8.47 -16.99
N ALA A 98 50.05 9.52 -16.17
CA ALA A 98 51.13 10.09 -15.37
C ALA A 98 51.71 9.07 -14.38
N PHE A 99 50.88 8.16 -13.87
CA PHE A 99 51.31 7.12 -12.94
C PHE A 99 52.01 5.94 -13.66
N TYR A 100 51.65 5.65 -14.91
CA TYR A 100 52.34 4.64 -15.73
C TYR A 100 53.68 5.14 -16.31
N ALA A 101 53.87 6.46 -16.42
CA ALA A 101 55.12 7.05 -16.89
C ALA A 101 56.27 6.96 -15.86
N GLU A 102 55.96 6.81 -14.56
CA GLU A 102 56.97 6.69 -13.49
C GLU A 102 57.36 5.25 -13.14
N ALA A 103 56.73 4.23 -13.75
CA ALA A 103 56.97 2.82 -13.43
C ALA A 103 57.45 2.03 -14.64
N SER A 104 58.69 2.26 -15.08
CA SER A 104 59.36 1.44 -16.09
C SER A 104 60.04 0.20 -15.49
N GLU A 105 59.34 -0.57 -14.64
CA GLU A 105 59.75 -1.93 -14.26
C GLU A 105 58.54 -2.86 -14.10
N PRO A 106 58.65 -4.16 -14.46
CA PRO A 106 57.50 -5.04 -14.56
C PRO A 106 57.18 -5.68 -13.20
N GLN A 107 56.18 -5.16 -12.49
CA GLN A 107 55.58 -5.88 -11.36
C GLN A 107 54.18 -6.42 -11.69
N LYS A 108 54.12 -7.75 -11.79
CA LYS A 108 52.89 -8.54 -11.63
C LYS A 108 52.38 -8.37 -10.19
N ASN A 109 51.44 -7.46 -9.98
CA ASN A 109 50.38 -7.53 -8.97
C ASN A 109 49.51 -6.27 -9.10
N ARG A 110 48.50 -6.31 -9.99
CA ARG A 110 47.47 -5.26 -10.01
C ARG A 110 46.67 -5.33 -8.71
N SER A 111 46.91 -4.39 -7.81
CA SER A 111 46.34 -4.42 -6.47
C SER A 111 44.81 -4.20 -6.51
N PRO A 112 44.01 -5.00 -5.78
CA PRO A 112 42.56 -4.81 -5.64
C PRO A 112 42.16 -3.41 -5.12
N TRP A 113 43.12 -2.68 -4.55
CA TRP A 113 42.97 -1.35 -3.99
C TRP A 113 42.69 -0.26 -5.04
N ILE A 114 43.15 -0.42 -6.29
CA ILE A 114 42.97 0.60 -7.34
C ILE A 114 41.51 0.62 -7.84
N LEU A 115 40.93 -0.55 -8.13
CA LEU A 115 39.52 -0.66 -8.51
C LEU A 115 38.60 -0.24 -7.38
N LYS A 116 38.94 -0.60 -6.14
CA LYS A 116 38.22 -0.13 -4.95
C LYS A 116 38.27 1.40 -4.84
N ARG A 117 39.44 2.02 -5.04
CA ARG A 117 39.60 3.48 -4.99
C ARG A 117 38.89 4.20 -6.13
N LEU A 118 38.87 3.65 -7.34
CA LEU A 118 38.11 4.17 -8.49
C LEU A 118 36.60 4.04 -8.28
N TYR A 119 36.14 2.89 -7.76
CA TYR A 119 34.74 2.68 -7.38
C TYR A 119 34.31 3.69 -6.29
N GLU A 120 35.12 3.87 -5.26
CA GLU A 120 34.90 4.89 -4.23
C GLU A 120 34.92 6.31 -4.79
N TRP A 121 35.80 6.62 -5.74
CA TRP A 121 35.87 7.93 -6.38
C TRP A 121 34.64 8.20 -7.25
N SER A 122 34.21 7.22 -8.05
CA SER A 122 32.94 7.25 -8.79
C SER A 122 31.75 7.44 -7.85
N GLY A 123 31.71 6.72 -6.72
CA GLY A 123 30.66 6.88 -5.71
C GLY A 123 30.65 8.28 -5.09
N ARG A 124 31.84 8.85 -4.79
CA ARG A 124 31.98 10.24 -4.31
C ARG A 124 31.55 11.26 -5.37
N ALA A 125 31.85 11.03 -6.66
CA ALA A 125 31.42 11.90 -7.75
C ALA A 125 29.89 11.89 -7.91
N LYS A 126 29.27 10.70 -7.95
CA LYS A 126 27.81 10.53 -7.98
C LYS A 126 27.11 11.17 -6.78
N ARG A 127 27.71 11.07 -5.58
CA ARG A 127 27.21 11.76 -4.37
C ARG A 127 27.30 13.28 -4.47
N ARG A 128 28.37 13.83 -5.04
CA ARG A 128 28.48 15.29 -5.25
C ARG A 128 27.48 15.80 -6.27
N GLU A 129 27.26 15.02 -7.33
CA GLU A 129 26.28 15.33 -8.37
C GLU A 129 24.87 15.40 -7.79
N ILE A 130 24.45 14.39 -7.02
CA ILE A 130 23.13 14.43 -6.38
C ILE A 130 23.01 15.58 -5.38
N ILE A 131 24.04 15.85 -4.57
CA ILE A 131 24.04 17.00 -3.65
C ILE A 131 23.78 18.30 -4.41
N LYS A 132 24.49 18.51 -5.52
CA LYS A 132 24.34 19.70 -6.35
C LYS A 132 22.92 19.81 -6.93
N HIS A 133 22.38 18.72 -7.50
CA HIS A 133 21.04 18.74 -8.08
C HIS A 133 19.95 18.97 -7.03
N VAL A 134 20.07 18.36 -5.86
CA VAL A 134 19.09 18.52 -4.78
C VAL A 134 19.13 19.93 -4.21
N GLN A 135 20.32 20.49 -3.96
CA GLN A 135 20.46 21.87 -3.51
C GLN A 135 19.90 22.87 -4.52
N ALA A 136 20.22 22.71 -5.81
CA ALA A 136 19.65 23.54 -6.86
C ALA A 136 18.12 23.40 -6.94
N ALA A 137 17.60 22.18 -6.77
CA ALA A 137 16.17 21.91 -6.78
C ALA A 137 15.43 22.50 -5.57
N LEU A 138 16.09 22.59 -4.41
CA LEU A 138 15.57 23.24 -3.19
C LEU A 138 15.62 24.77 -3.29
N GLU A 139 16.66 25.34 -3.90
CA GLU A 139 16.76 26.78 -4.14
C GLU A 139 15.67 27.27 -5.11
N THR A 140 15.46 26.50 -6.19
CA THR A 140 14.41 26.78 -7.19
C THR A 140 13.01 26.44 -6.68
N SER A 141 12.86 25.69 -5.57
CA SER A 141 11.55 25.33 -5.03
C SER A 141 10.76 26.50 -4.45
N LYS A 142 11.42 27.64 -4.23
CA LYS A 142 10.80 28.88 -3.77
C LYS A 142 9.92 29.55 -4.84
N ASP A 143 10.08 29.21 -6.12
CA ASP A 143 9.44 29.93 -7.24
C ASP A 143 8.03 29.43 -7.61
N HIS A 144 7.47 28.43 -6.91
CA HIS A 144 6.07 28.07 -7.13
C HIS A 144 5.14 29.01 -6.38
N GLU A 145 4.66 30.02 -7.11
CA GLU A 145 3.40 30.75 -6.93
C GLU A 145 2.45 30.11 -5.89
N ILE A 146 2.55 30.58 -4.66
CA ILE A 146 1.44 30.51 -3.70
C ILE A 146 1.13 31.96 -3.36
N GLU A 147 0.03 32.44 -3.94
CA GLU A 147 -0.62 33.73 -3.69
C GLU A 147 -1.15 33.89 -2.24
N ASP A 148 -0.48 33.33 -1.23
CA ASP A 148 -1.01 33.20 0.13
C ASP A 148 0.02 33.59 1.20
N ASP A 149 0.89 34.56 0.88
CA ASP A 149 1.73 35.32 1.83
C ASP A 149 0.92 35.75 3.08
N GLU A 150 -0.40 35.98 2.91
CA GLU A 150 -1.31 36.37 3.97
C GLU A 150 -1.52 35.26 5.02
N LEU A 151 -1.64 33.99 4.63
CA LEU A 151 -1.81 32.90 5.61
C LEU A 151 -0.51 32.62 6.38
N GLU A 152 0.65 32.72 5.72
CA GLU A 152 1.94 32.50 6.39
C GLU A 152 2.19 33.54 7.48
N LYS A 153 1.78 34.80 7.25
CA LYS A 153 1.83 35.89 8.25
C LYS A 153 1.02 35.61 9.51
N LEU A 154 0.08 34.67 9.49
CA LEU A 154 -0.73 34.28 10.64
C LEU A 154 -0.09 33.18 11.51
N LEU A 155 1.02 32.56 11.07
CA LEU A 155 1.76 31.58 11.86
C LEU A 155 2.30 32.10 13.20
N PRO A 156 2.83 33.34 13.33
CA PRO A 156 3.27 33.87 14.61
C PRO A 156 2.15 34.51 15.44
N VAL A 157 0.97 34.75 14.85
CA VAL A 157 -0.11 35.55 15.45
C VAL A 157 -0.72 34.81 16.63
N SER A 158 -0.75 35.47 17.80
CA SER A 158 -1.31 34.90 19.02
C SER A 158 -2.84 34.98 19.05
N TYR A 159 -3.49 34.29 20.00
CA TYR A 159 -4.94 34.40 20.15
C TYR A 159 -5.34 35.82 20.58
N GLU A 160 -4.51 36.51 21.38
CA GLU A 160 -4.77 37.89 21.78
C GLU A 160 -4.79 38.84 20.58
N GLU A 161 -3.80 38.74 19.71
CA GLU A 161 -3.72 39.57 18.50
C GLU A 161 -4.89 39.31 17.54
N MET A 162 -5.34 38.05 17.46
CA MET A 162 -6.40 37.65 16.55
C MET A 162 -7.82 38.06 17.02
N PHE A 163 -8.06 38.07 18.34
CA PHE A 163 -9.41 38.26 18.91
C PHE A 163 -9.57 39.50 19.80
N LEU A 164 -8.51 39.97 20.48
CA LEU A 164 -8.60 41.06 21.46
C LEU A 164 -8.17 42.42 20.88
N GLY A 165 -7.25 42.47 19.91
CA GLY A 165 -6.74 43.74 19.37
C GLY A 165 -6.08 44.64 20.44
N ASP A 166 -5.94 45.94 20.14
CA ASP A 166 -5.31 46.93 21.06
C ASP A 166 -6.24 47.37 22.22
N ASP A 167 -7.54 47.11 22.14
CA ASP A 167 -8.51 47.52 23.17
C ASP A 167 -8.62 46.46 24.27
N THR A 168 -7.82 46.63 25.31
CA THR A 168 -7.77 45.84 26.56
C THR A 168 -9.05 45.89 27.44
N SER A 169 -10.25 45.76 26.87
CA SER A 169 -11.44 45.42 27.65
C SER A 169 -11.47 43.91 27.88
N THR A 170 -11.02 43.49 29.06
CA THR A 170 -10.86 42.08 29.44
C THR A 170 -12.17 41.29 29.32
N LEU A 171 -12.30 40.47 28.27
CA LEU A 171 -13.36 39.45 28.17
C LEU A 171 -13.34 38.55 29.41
N PRO A 172 -14.50 38.00 29.85
CA PRO A 172 -14.54 37.04 30.94
C PRO A 172 -13.58 35.86 30.72
N PRO A 173 -12.95 35.31 31.78
CA PRO A 173 -11.94 34.25 31.64
C PRO A 173 -12.47 32.97 30.98
N ALA A 174 -13.78 32.69 31.11
CA ALA A 174 -14.42 31.58 30.41
C ALA A 174 -14.44 31.79 28.87
N LYS A 175 -14.81 33.00 28.44
CA LYS A 175 -14.84 33.39 27.02
C LYS A 175 -13.45 33.40 26.40
N GLN A 176 -12.43 33.86 27.13
CA GLN A 176 -11.04 33.80 26.68
C GLN A 176 -10.60 32.36 26.40
N LYS A 177 -10.90 31.42 27.30
CA LYS A 177 -10.56 29.99 27.10
C LYS A 177 -11.33 29.38 25.92
N TYR A 178 -12.58 29.80 25.69
CA TYR A 178 -13.36 29.37 24.53
C TYR A 178 -12.72 29.85 23.22
N LEU A 179 -12.42 31.15 23.11
CA LEU A 179 -11.75 31.71 21.93
C LEU A 179 -10.35 31.12 21.71
N GLN A 180 -9.63 30.82 22.78
CA GLN A 180 -8.35 30.11 22.70
C GLN A 180 -8.52 28.69 22.10
N ALA A 181 -9.61 27.98 22.39
CA ALA A 181 -9.89 26.68 21.78
C ALA A 181 -10.18 26.81 20.28
N VAL A 182 -10.96 27.83 19.90
CA VAL A 182 -11.29 28.13 18.49
C VAL A 182 -10.03 28.56 17.72
N TRP A 183 -9.19 29.38 18.33
CA TRP A 183 -7.87 29.75 17.81
C TRP A 183 -6.98 28.52 17.65
N GLU A 184 -6.90 27.64 18.65
CA GLU A 184 -6.08 26.42 18.58
C GLU A 184 -6.50 25.53 17.41
N LEU A 185 -7.81 25.38 17.16
CA LEU A 185 -8.32 24.64 16.00
C LEU A 185 -7.74 25.18 14.67
N PHE A 186 -7.79 26.50 14.48
CA PHE A 186 -7.28 27.17 13.29
C PHE A 186 -5.76 27.16 13.20
N HIS A 187 -5.09 27.61 14.25
CA HIS A 187 -3.64 27.75 14.29
C HIS A 187 -2.94 26.39 14.11
N THR A 188 -3.49 25.33 14.71
CA THR A 188 -2.94 23.98 14.48
C THR A 188 -3.16 23.48 13.04
N GLU A 189 -4.19 23.95 12.32
CA GLU A 189 -4.32 23.69 10.88
C GLU A 189 -3.25 24.45 10.08
N LEU A 190 -3.01 25.72 10.39
CA LEU A 190 -1.94 26.50 9.75
C LEU A 190 -0.56 25.86 9.94
N VAL A 191 -0.27 25.42 11.17
CA VAL A 191 0.98 24.70 11.48
C VAL A 191 1.05 23.39 10.69
N PHE A 192 -0.04 22.62 10.62
CA PHE A 192 -0.10 21.39 9.80
C PHE A 192 0.14 21.70 8.31
N LEU A 193 -0.49 22.72 7.76
CA LEU A 193 -0.32 23.14 6.37
C LEU A 193 1.13 23.53 6.05
N TYR A 194 1.70 24.47 6.81
CA TYR A 194 2.99 25.08 6.50
C TYR A 194 4.18 24.27 7.00
N ARG A 195 4.10 23.69 8.20
CA ARG A 195 5.23 22.98 8.83
C ARG A 195 5.26 21.50 8.50
N GLN A 196 4.18 20.95 7.93
CA GLN A 196 4.12 19.52 7.59
C GLN A 196 3.80 19.29 6.10
N LEU A 197 2.64 19.73 5.61
CA LEU A 197 2.24 19.45 4.22
C LEU A 197 3.12 20.16 3.18
N PHE A 198 3.35 21.47 3.33
CA PHE A 198 4.22 22.22 2.41
C PHE A 198 5.68 21.83 2.54
N VAL A 199 6.14 21.44 3.72
CA VAL A 199 7.49 20.85 3.87
C VAL A 199 7.59 19.57 3.08
N LEU A 200 6.65 18.65 3.26
CA LEU A 200 6.62 17.38 2.52
C LEU A 200 6.54 17.58 1.00
N ARG A 201 5.82 18.62 0.56
CA ARG A 201 5.72 19.00 -0.84
C ARG A 201 7.02 19.68 -1.33
N ASP A 202 7.34 20.85 -0.82
CA ASP A 202 8.36 21.76 -1.36
C ASP A 202 9.80 21.39 -1.04
N VAL A 203 10.02 20.56 -0.01
CA VAL A 203 11.34 20.06 0.39
C VAL A 203 11.60 18.65 -0.11
N TYR A 204 10.56 17.81 -0.24
CA TYR A 204 10.74 16.43 -0.68
C TYR A 204 10.15 16.17 -2.08
N LYS A 205 8.84 16.25 -2.26
CA LYS A 205 8.19 15.83 -3.51
C LYS A 205 8.63 16.65 -4.72
N GLU A 206 8.64 17.96 -4.62
CA GLU A 206 8.94 18.86 -5.74
C GLU A 206 10.44 18.80 -6.10
N PRO A 207 11.37 18.87 -5.13
CA PRO A 207 12.78 18.65 -5.39
C PRO A 207 13.09 17.27 -5.98
N LEU A 208 12.40 16.21 -5.53
CA LEU A 208 12.53 14.88 -6.13
C LEU A 208 12.16 14.91 -7.62
N LYS A 209 11.00 15.48 -7.96
CA LYS A 209 10.54 15.60 -9.36
C LYS A 209 11.53 16.42 -10.21
N ARG A 210 12.08 17.52 -9.69
CA ARG A 210 13.10 18.31 -10.40
C ARG A 210 14.38 17.51 -10.62
N CYS A 211 14.84 16.76 -9.61
CA CYS A 211 15.98 15.87 -9.76
C CYS A 211 15.74 14.80 -10.86
N GLN A 212 14.50 14.34 -11.02
CA GLN A 212 14.13 13.40 -12.09
C GLN A 212 14.20 14.02 -13.48
N VAL A 213 13.84 15.29 -13.65
CA VAL A 213 14.02 16.02 -14.91
C VAL A 213 15.50 16.08 -15.30
N GLU A 214 16.38 16.27 -14.31
CA GLU A 214 17.84 16.25 -14.47
C GLU A 214 18.43 14.83 -14.64
N GLY A 215 17.61 13.78 -14.63
CA GLY A 215 18.04 12.38 -14.82
C GLY A 215 18.50 11.65 -13.55
N CYS A 216 18.29 12.24 -12.37
CA CYS A 216 18.57 11.62 -11.07
C CYS A 216 17.31 10.95 -10.49
N LEU A 217 17.45 9.96 -9.60
CA LEU A 217 16.33 9.37 -8.83
C LEU A 217 15.15 8.83 -9.67
N LEU A 218 15.40 8.43 -10.92
CA LEU A 218 14.37 7.94 -11.86
C LEU A 218 13.65 6.65 -11.42
N LEU A 219 14.23 5.90 -10.47
CA LEU A 219 13.64 4.67 -9.95
C LEU A 219 12.70 4.90 -8.75
N VAL A 220 12.63 6.14 -8.26
CA VAL A 220 11.77 6.53 -7.15
C VAL A 220 10.45 7.01 -7.73
N GLU A 221 9.35 6.38 -7.37
CA GLU A 221 8.01 6.72 -7.83
C GLU A 221 7.38 7.72 -6.85
N PRO A 222 7.24 9.01 -7.21
CA PRO A 222 6.73 10.03 -6.28
C PRO A 222 5.30 9.74 -5.82
N ASP A 223 4.48 9.14 -6.69
CA ASP A 223 3.08 8.85 -6.37
C ASP A 223 2.94 7.73 -5.33
N LEU A 224 3.88 6.77 -5.28
CA LEU A 224 3.91 5.74 -4.23
C LEU A 224 4.38 6.29 -2.87
N LEU A 225 5.23 7.32 -2.89
CA LEU A 225 5.79 7.91 -1.68
C LEU A 225 4.91 9.02 -1.07
N PHE A 226 4.26 9.84 -1.90
CA PHE A 226 3.50 11.00 -1.44
C PHE A 226 1.99 10.91 -1.69
N GLY A 227 1.52 9.92 -2.45
CA GLY A 227 0.10 9.70 -2.71
C GLY A 227 -0.64 10.95 -3.19
N ASN A 228 -1.79 11.24 -2.59
CA ASN A 228 -2.63 12.39 -2.90
C ASN A 228 -2.26 13.67 -2.10
N LEU A 229 -0.98 13.89 -1.77
CA LEU A 229 -0.49 15.04 -1.00
C LEU A 229 -1.03 16.41 -1.48
N ASP A 230 -1.08 16.64 -2.79
CA ASP A 230 -1.52 17.94 -3.34
C ASP A 230 -2.99 18.22 -3.02
N GLN A 231 -3.80 17.15 -2.98
CA GLN A 231 -5.21 17.24 -2.59
C GLN A 231 -5.32 17.61 -1.10
N LEU A 232 -4.52 17.01 -0.23
CA LEU A 232 -4.49 17.34 1.20
C LEU A 232 -4.03 18.78 1.45
N CYS A 233 -3.03 19.26 0.71
CA CYS A 233 -2.59 20.66 0.75
C CYS A 233 -3.74 21.62 0.42
N ARG A 234 -4.52 21.31 -0.63
CA ARG A 234 -5.68 22.14 -1.04
C ARG A 234 -6.79 22.11 -0.01
N ILE A 235 -7.10 20.95 0.56
CA ILE A 235 -8.10 20.79 1.62
C ILE A 235 -7.74 21.65 2.84
N SER A 236 -6.52 21.50 3.34
CA SER A 236 -6.04 22.23 4.51
C SER A 236 -5.98 23.75 4.29
N ARG A 237 -5.51 24.19 3.11
CA ARG A 237 -5.59 25.60 2.71
C ARG A 237 -7.04 26.11 2.67
N THR A 238 -7.95 25.35 2.06
CA THR A 238 -9.37 25.73 1.96
C THR A 238 -10.02 25.81 3.35
N PHE A 239 -9.62 24.95 4.29
CA PHE A 239 -10.06 25.02 5.68
C PHE A 239 -9.62 26.35 6.32
N CYS A 240 -8.34 26.71 6.21
CA CYS A 240 -7.82 27.97 6.76
C CYS A 240 -8.51 29.20 6.13
N GLN A 241 -8.66 29.23 4.81
CA GLN A 241 -9.35 30.33 4.11
C GLN A 241 -10.84 30.41 4.49
N SER A 242 -11.51 29.26 4.64
CA SER A 242 -12.90 29.20 5.09
C SER A 242 -13.05 29.70 6.53
N PHE A 243 -12.11 29.35 7.40
CA PHE A 243 -12.09 29.84 8.78
C PHE A 243 -12.00 31.36 8.82
N LEU A 244 -11.06 31.97 8.11
CA LEU A 244 -10.90 33.43 8.07
C LEU A 244 -12.11 34.14 7.45
N SER A 245 -12.66 33.57 6.36
CA SER A 245 -13.88 34.08 5.73
C SER A 245 -15.06 34.07 6.71
N LEU A 246 -15.26 32.97 7.44
CA LEU A 246 -16.33 32.87 8.43
C LEU A 246 -16.07 33.76 9.65
N LEU A 247 -14.82 33.91 10.08
CA LEU A 247 -14.44 34.78 11.19
C LEU A 247 -14.78 36.24 10.92
N SER A 248 -14.66 36.69 9.68
CA SER A 248 -15.04 38.06 9.30
C SER A 248 -16.52 38.37 9.49
N THR A 249 -17.37 37.33 9.60
CA THR A 249 -18.83 37.45 9.81
C THR A 249 -19.24 37.35 11.28
N VAL A 250 -18.29 37.03 12.18
CA VAL A 250 -18.56 36.90 13.61
C VAL A 250 -18.73 38.29 14.23
N ASP A 251 -19.79 38.45 15.03
CA ASP A 251 -20.01 39.66 15.81
C ASP A 251 -18.94 39.80 16.89
N LYS A 252 -18.13 40.86 16.79
CA LYS A 252 -17.02 41.15 17.71
C LYS A 252 -17.48 41.61 19.09
N GLU A 253 -18.74 42.00 19.27
CA GLU A 253 -19.26 42.33 20.60
C GLU A 253 -19.59 41.06 21.39
N VAL A 254 -20.09 40.02 20.71
CA VAL A 254 -20.56 38.77 21.34
C VAL A 254 -19.50 37.67 21.31
N TRP A 255 -18.66 37.65 20.28
CA TRP A 255 -17.62 36.63 20.06
C TRP A 255 -18.13 35.18 20.17
N ASP A 256 -19.35 34.93 19.71
CA ASP A 256 -19.86 33.57 19.56
C ASP A 256 -19.39 32.98 18.23
N CYS A 257 -18.52 31.97 18.31
CA CYS A 257 -17.95 31.29 17.15
C CYS A 257 -18.64 29.96 16.85
N THR A 258 -19.77 29.67 17.51
CA THR A 258 -20.46 28.38 17.36
C THR A 258 -20.91 28.16 15.93
N GLN A 259 -21.55 29.16 15.31
CA GLN A 259 -21.99 29.04 13.92
C GLN A 259 -20.81 28.94 12.94
N LEU A 260 -19.71 29.65 13.22
CA LEU A 260 -18.46 29.53 12.46
C LEU A 260 -17.96 28.08 12.46
N VAL A 261 -17.90 27.43 13.62
CA VAL A 261 -17.43 26.04 13.74
C VAL A 261 -18.36 25.09 12.98
N VAL A 262 -19.68 25.27 13.12
CA VAL A 262 -20.67 24.47 12.39
C VAL A 262 -20.47 24.62 10.88
N ASP A 263 -20.45 25.84 10.37
CA ASP A 263 -20.33 26.10 8.93
C ASP A 263 -18.98 25.66 8.37
N LEU A 264 -17.90 25.80 9.15
CA LEU A 264 -16.56 25.37 8.76
C LEU A 264 -16.51 23.86 8.54
N PHE A 265 -17.04 23.07 9.48
CA PHE A 265 -17.06 21.62 9.35
C PHE A 265 -18.13 21.13 8.39
N GLU A 266 -19.24 21.87 8.25
CA GLU A 266 -20.21 21.58 7.19
C GLU A 266 -19.56 21.74 5.81
N ARG A 267 -18.78 22.80 5.57
CA ARG A 267 -17.98 22.98 4.34
C ARG A 267 -16.89 21.91 4.19
N PHE A 268 -16.20 21.57 5.28
CA PHE A 268 -15.17 20.54 5.29
C PHE A 268 -15.73 19.16 4.91
N SER A 269 -16.90 18.80 5.44
CA SER A 269 -17.56 17.49 5.25
C SER A 269 -18.43 17.42 3.99
N LYS A 270 -19.04 18.53 3.54
CA LYS A 270 -19.87 18.56 2.31
C LYS A 270 -19.06 18.40 1.04
N GLY A 271 -17.76 18.72 1.05
CA GLY A 271 -16.88 18.43 -0.07
C GLY A 271 -16.76 16.90 -0.23
N PRO A 272 -17.31 16.28 -1.29
CA PRO A 272 -17.24 14.83 -1.49
C PRO A 272 -15.79 14.30 -1.54
N SER A 273 -14.83 15.21 -1.72
CA SER A 273 -13.40 14.95 -1.80
C SER A 273 -12.67 14.92 -0.45
N THR A 274 -13.16 15.54 0.64
CA THR A 274 -12.31 15.73 1.83
C THR A 274 -12.09 14.44 2.60
N ILE A 275 -13.16 13.86 3.13
CA ILE A 275 -13.09 12.60 3.88
C ILE A 275 -12.55 11.48 2.98
N SER A 276 -12.97 11.45 1.72
CA SER A 276 -12.45 10.50 0.73
C SER A 276 -10.93 10.66 0.48
N ALA A 277 -10.39 11.89 0.47
CA ALA A 277 -8.95 12.11 0.33
C ALA A 277 -8.17 11.58 1.53
N TYR A 278 -8.63 11.85 2.76
CA TYR A 278 -8.02 11.28 3.95
C TYR A 278 -8.14 9.75 3.98
N GLN A 279 -9.30 9.20 3.60
CA GLN A 279 -9.51 7.76 3.47
C GLN A 279 -8.50 7.13 2.49
N ALA A 280 -8.36 7.69 1.29
CA ALA A 280 -7.40 7.21 0.28
C ALA A 280 -5.96 7.27 0.78
N TYR A 281 -5.59 8.32 1.52
CA TYR A 281 -4.27 8.45 2.12
C TYR A 281 -4.04 7.38 3.20
N CYS A 282 -5.00 7.19 4.12
CA CYS A 282 -4.91 6.20 5.20
C CYS A 282 -4.80 4.77 4.67
N ILE A 283 -5.59 4.41 3.65
CA ILE A 283 -5.55 3.09 3.00
C ILE A 283 -4.16 2.79 2.42
N ASN A 284 -3.51 3.78 1.82
CA ASN A 284 -2.21 3.59 1.17
C ASN A 284 -1.01 3.75 2.11
N TYR A 285 -1.19 4.32 3.31
CA TYR A 285 -0.09 4.66 4.22
C TYR A 285 0.86 3.48 4.50
N LYS A 286 0.32 2.29 4.77
CA LYS A 286 1.14 1.08 5.01
C LYS A 286 2.03 0.75 3.81
N ALA A 287 1.46 0.74 2.60
CA ALA A 287 2.19 0.48 1.37
C ALA A 287 3.26 1.54 1.09
N THR A 288 2.96 2.82 1.38
CA THR A 288 3.94 3.92 1.31
C THR A 288 5.11 3.71 2.25
N MET A 289 4.87 3.28 3.50
CA MET A 289 5.94 3.00 4.47
C MET A 289 6.80 1.80 4.08
N GLU A 290 6.18 0.73 3.56
CA GLU A 290 6.89 -0.43 3.01
C GLU A 290 7.75 -0.02 1.79
N TYR A 291 7.20 0.83 0.92
CA TYR A 291 7.92 1.38 -0.23
C TYR A 291 9.11 2.24 0.22
N LEU A 292 8.92 3.16 1.18
CA LEU A 292 9.99 3.97 1.77
C LEU A 292 11.11 3.10 2.34
N GLY A 293 10.76 2.06 3.10
CA GLY A 293 11.74 1.09 3.59
C GLY A 293 12.49 0.38 2.45
N SER A 294 11.79 0.01 1.38
CA SER A 294 12.38 -0.64 0.21
C SER A 294 13.35 0.26 -0.55
N ILE A 295 12.99 1.52 -0.81
CA ILE A 295 13.84 2.45 -1.56
C ILE A 295 15.07 2.85 -0.78
N ARG A 296 14.99 3.02 0.55
CA ARG A 296 16.16 3.28 1.40
C ARG A 296 17.18 2.15 1.37
N GLN A 297 16.72 0.91 1.22
CA GLN A 297 17.60 -0.26 1.09
C GLN A 297 18.18 -0.42 -0.33
N LYS A 298 17.40 -0.07 -1.36
CA LYS A 298 17.74 -0.36 -2.76
C LYS A 298 18.47 0.78 -3.48
N GLU A 299 18.28 2.03 -3.06
CA GLU A 299 18.79 3.21 -3.77
C GLU A 299 19.54 4.17 -2.83
N GLU A 300 20.88 4.06 -2.80
CA GLU A 300 21.76 4.93 -2.00
C GLU A 300 21.63 6.41 -2.40
N ARG A 301 21.27 6.71 -3.65
CA ARG A 301 21.03 8.10 -4.07
C ARG A 301 19.83 8.70 -3.35
N PHE A 302 18.80 7.91 -3.06
CA PHE A 302 17.63 8.37 -2.34
C PHE A 302 17.95 8.67 -0.87
N THR A 303 18.80 7.87 -0.22
CA THR A 303 19.21 8.16 1.16
C THR A 303 20.04 9.44 1.27
N GLU A 304 20.89 9.73 0.28
CA GLU A 304 21.61 11.01 0.23
C GLU A 304 20.66 12.19 -0.08
N PHE A 305 19.70 12.01 -1.00
CA PHE A 305 18.63 12.98 -1.25
C PHE A 305 17.87 13.33 0.04
N GLU A 306 17.39 12.30 0.75
CA GLU A 306 16.64 12.43 1.99
C GLU A 306 17.47 13.14 3.07
N ARG A 307 18.76 12.81 3.19
CA ARG A 307 19.68 13.47 4.12
C ARG A 307 19.83 14.97 3.86
N ILE A 308 19.88 15.38 2.60
CA ILE A 308 19.97 16.79 2.22
C ILE A 308 18.66 17.51 2.51
N CYS A 309 17.53 16.90 2.17
CA CYS A 309 16.20 17.45 2.43
C CYS A 309 15.96 17.64 3.95
N LEU A 310 16.36 16.66 4.76
CA LEU A 310 16.27 16.74 6.22
C LEU A 310 17.10 17.88 6.82
N ALA A 311 18.18 18.30 6.15
CA ALA A 311 19.02 19.41 6.58
C ALA A 311 18.43 20.80 6.24
N ASP A 312 17.37 20.86 5.42
CA ASP A 312 16.64 22.10 5.14
C ASP A 312 15.97 22.62 6.42
N GLU A 313 16.12 23.92 6.71
CA GLU A 313 15.60 24.54 7.93
C GLU A 313 14.07 24.42 8.04
N ARG A 314 13.37 24.38 6.90
CA ARG A 314 11.92 24.21 6.85
C ARG A 314 11.45 22.88 7.43
N CYS A 315 12.31 21.85 7.51
CA CYS A 315 11.94 20.56 8.09
C CYS A 315 11.73 20.61 9.61
N PHE A 316 12.22 21.63 10.33
CA PHE A 316 12.19 21.68 11.80
C PHE A 316 12.68 20.38 12.47
N ARG A 317 13.64 19.69 11.84
CA ARG A 317 14.19 18.38 12.24
C ARG A 317 13.20 17.20 12.21
N LEU A 318 12.01 17.39 11.66
CA LEU A 318 11.07 16.29 11.40
C LEU A 318 11.65 15.36 10.34
N GLN A 319 11.62 14.05 10.61
CA GLN A 319 11.99 13.03 9.64
C GLN A 319 10.90 12.91 8.56
N LEU A 320 11.24 12.29 7.43
CA LEU A 320 10.26 12.05 6.37
C LEU A 320 9.06 11.23 6.88
N GLU A 321 9.29 10.25 7.74
CA GLU A 321 8.22 9.47 8.39
C GLU A 321 7.28 10.32 9.24
N ASP A 322 7.82 11.28 9.98
CA ASP A 322 7.04 12.19 10.84
C ASP A 322 6.10 13.07 9.99
N LEU A 323 6.57 13.47 8.81
CA LEU A 323 5.78 14.23 7.84
C LEU A 323 4.73 13.34 7.16
N LEU A 324 5.07 12.10 6.82
CA LEU A 324 4.17 11.16 6.15
C LEU A 324 3.01 10.69 7.05
N ILE A 325 3.22 10.56 8.37
CA ILE A 325 2.15 10.18 9.31
C ILE A 325 1.23 11.37 9.67
N ALA A 326 1.66 12.61 9.44
CA ALA A 326 0.96 13.81 9.89
C ALA A 326 -0.51 13.91 9.44
N PRO A 327 -0.91 13.58 8.19
CA PRO A 327 -2.32 13.62 7.80
C PRO A 327 -3.22 12.67 8.63
N LEU A 328 -2.70 11.49 8.99
CA LEU A 328 -3.40 10.50 9.81
C LEU A 328 -3.59 11.01 11.25
N GLN A 329 -2.57 11.67 11.79
CA GLN A 329 -2.64 12.32 13.10
C GLN A 329 -3.58 13.53 13.07
N ARG A 330 -3.62 14.28 11.97
CA ARG A 330 -4.47 15.48 11.88
C ARG A 330 -5.95 15.11 11.92
N ILE A 331 -6.39 14.18 11.08
CA ILE A 331 -7.80 13.80 11.00
C ILE A 331 -8.32 13.24 12.33
N THR A 332 -7.47 12.49 13.06
CA THR A 332 -7.81 11.94 14.39
C THR A 332 -7.80 12.98 15.51
N ARG A 333 -7.09 14.11 15.35
CA ARG A 333 -7.05 15.20 16.33
C ARG A 333 -8.24 16.16 16.23
N LEU A 334 -8.91 16.28 15.08
CA LEU A 334 -10.03 17.21 14.89
C LEU A 334 -11.18 17.02 15.92
N PRO A 335 -11.65 15.80 16.22
CA PRO A 335 -12.67 15.61 17.27
C PRO A 335 -12.19 16.02 18.67
N ILE A 336 -10.89 15.92 18.96
CA ILE A 336 -10.32 16.32 20.26
C ILE A 336 -10.37 17.83 20.40
N LEU A 337 -9.99 18.56 19.35
CA LEU A 337 -10.06 20.03 19.30
C LEU A 337 -11.52 20.52 19.44
N LEU A 338 -12.44 19.87 18.73
CA LEU A 338 -13.87 20.17 18.82
C LEU A 338 -14.45 19.93 20.22
N ARG A 339 -14.04 18.85 20.90
CA ARG A 339 -14.47 18.58 22.29
C ARG A 339 -14.02 19.67 23.26
N GLU A 340 -12.86 20.28 23.03
CA GLU A 340 -12.40 21.38 23.87
C GLU A 340 -13.21 22.66 23.64
N ILE A 341 -13.66 22.92 22.40
CA ILE A 341 -14.62 23.99 22.09
C ILE A 341 -15.97 23.69 22.75
N HIS A 342 -16.49 22.47 22.62
CA HIS A 342 -17.75 22.03 23.23
C HIS A 342 -17.75 22.24 24.75
N LYS A 343 -16.69 21.79 25.43
CA LYS A 343 -16.53 21.93 26.89
C LYS A 343 -16.59 23.38 27.37
N ARG A 344 -16.18 24.33 26.52
CA ARG A 344 -16.05 25.76 26.85
C ARG A 344 -17.19 26.61 26.29
N SER A 345 -18.17 26.00 25.61
CA SER A 345 -19.34 26.69 25.08
C SER A 345 -20.31 27.07 26.21
N GLU A 346 -20.91 28.27 26.13
CA GLU A 346 -21.64 28.90 27.25
C GLU A 346 -23.06 28.33 27.45
N ASP A 347 -23.79 28.07 26.36
CA ASP A 347 -25.18 27.62 26.39
C ASP A 347 -25.36 26.19 25.82
N GLU A 348 -26.45 25.53 26.22
CA GLU A 348 -26.75 24.15 25.81
C GLU A 348 -27.14 24.03 24.33
N GLU A 349 -27.64 25.09 23.71
CA GLU A 349 -27.94 25.09 22.27
C GLU A 349 -26.64 25.03 21.45
N SER A 350 -25.66 25.86 21.80
CA SER A 350 -24.34 25.88 21.20
C SER A 350 -23.60 24.57 21.42
N LYS A 351 -23.66 24.02 22.63
CA LYS A 351 -23.13 22.67 22.90
C LYS A 351 -23.76 21.62 22.00
N GLY A 352 -25.10 21.60 21.91
CA GLY A 352 -25.81 20.67 21.03
C GLY A 352 -25.45 20.80 19.54
N LYS A 353 -25.12 22.01 19.07
CA LYS A 353 -24.63 22.24 17.71
C LYS A 353 -23.21 21.69 17.51
N VAL A 354 -22.29 21.95 18.43
CA VAL A 354 -20.91 21.45 18.36
C VAL A 354 -20.86 19.93 18.52
N GLU A 355 -21.71 19.35 19.38
CA GLU A 355 -21.80 17.89 19.58
C GLU A 355 -22.17 17.18 18.27
N LYS A 356 -23.12 17.71 17.50
CA LYS A 356 -23.45 17.16 16.16
C LYS A 356 -22.26 17.16 15.19
N VAL A 357 -21.41 18.19 15.27
CA VAL A 357 -20.18 18.26 14.47
C VAL A 357 -19.18 17.19 14.92
N ILE A 358 -19.03 17.00 16.24
CA ILE A 358 -18.18 15.94 16.83
C ILE A 358 -18.66 14.56 16.39
N ASP A 359 -19.97 14.30 16.44
CA ASP A 359 -20.57 13.04 16.00
C ASP A 359 -20.28 12.77 14.52
N THR A 360 -20.49 13.77 13.66
CA THR A 360 -20.24 13.68 12.22
C THR A 360 -18.77 13.36 11.91
N MET A 361 -17.83 14.03 12.61
CA MET A 361 -16.40 13.78 12.42
C MET A 361 -15.96 12.43 13.01
N THR A 362 -16.56 12.00 14.12
CA THR A 362 -16.30 10.68 14.72
C THR A 362 -16.79 9.56 13.82
N GLU A 363 -17.96 9.72 13.20
CA GLU A 363 -18.49 8.76 12.23
C GLU A 363 -17.62 8.69 10.97
N SER A 364 -17.14 9.85 10.49
CA SER A 364 -16.20 9.90 9.35
C SER A 364 -14.90 9.15 9.66
N LEU A 365 -14.35 9.29 10.87
CA LEU A 365 -13.17 8.55 11.31
C LEU A 365 -13.42 7.04 11.40
N ARG A 366 -14.58 6.62 11.93
CA ARG A 366 -14.97 5.21 11.94
C ARG A 366 -15.05 4.63 10.53
N SER A 367 -15.65 5.37 9.59
CA SER A 367 -15.73 4.95 8.19
C SER A 367 -14.34 4.79 7.53
N ILE A 368 -13.39 5.67 7.87
CA ILE A 368 -11.99 5.53 7.43
C ILE A 368 -11.35 4.28 8.02
N ASP A 369 -11.49 4.07 9.33
CA ASP A 369 -10.94 2.90 10.02
C ASP A 369 -11.51 1.59 9.47
N ASP A 370 -12.83 1.51 9.29
CA ASP A 370 -13.52 0.38 8.66
C ASP A 370 -12.97 0.06 7.26
N SER A 371 -12.61 1.09 6.49
CA SER A 371 -12.05 0.92 5.14
C SER A 371 -10.63 0.36 5.18
N VAL A 372 -9.82 0.80 6.14
CA VAL A 372 -8.46 0.28 6.36
C VAL A 372 -8.54 -1.17 6.85
N GLN A 373 -9.43 -1.48 7.80
CA GLN A 373 -9.68 -2.84 8.26
C GLN A 373 -10.18 -3.75 7.13
N TRP A 374 -11.08 -3.24 6.27
CA TRP A 374 -11.56 -3.97 5.11
C TRP A 374 -10.42 -4.31 4.14
N LEU A 375 -9.53 -3.37 3.85
CA LEU A 375 -8.36 -3.63 3.00
C LEU A 375 -7.48 -4.72 3.62
N HIS A 376 -7.16 -4.62 4.92
CA HIS A 376 -6.33 -5.62 5.59
C HIS A 376 -6.95 -7.03 5.54
N ASN A 377 -8.24 -7.13 5.80
CA ASN A 377 -8.99 -8.36 5.64
C ASN A 377 -8.92 -8.88 4.20
N PHE A 378 -9.14 -8.02 3.21
CA PHE A 378 -9.11 -8.42 1.80
C PHE A 378 -7.72 -8.90 1.36
N GLU A 379 -6.65 -8.24 1.78
CA GLU A 379 -5.26 -8.70 1.57
C GLU A 379 -5.03 -10.08 2.19
N ARG A 380 -5.52 -10.31 3.43
CA ARG A 380 -5.42 -11.62 4.08
C ARG A 380 -6.19 -12.68 3.31
N LEU A 381 -7.39 -12.37 2.82
CA LEU A 381 -8.19 -13.28 1.99
C LEU A 381 -7.50 -13.62 0.66
N GLN A 382 -6.82 -12.65 0.02
CA GLN A 382 -6.02 -12.91 -1.18
C GLN A 382 -4.83 -13.84 -0.88
N GLN A 383 -4.16 -13.67 0.27
CA GLN A 383 -3.10 -14.59 0.69
C GLN A 383 -3.67 -16.00 0.91
N LEU A 384 -4.76 -16.12 1.67
CA LEU A 384 -5.43 -17.40 1.90
C LEU A 384 -5.87 -18.05 0.59
N GLN A 385 -6.34 -17.27 -0.38
CA GLN A 385 -6.73 -17.76 -1.69
C GLN A 385 -5.59 -18.49 -2.42
N THR A 386 -4.33 -18.09 -2.20
CA THR A 386 -3.15 -18.75 -2.77
C THR A 386 -2.61 -19.91 -1.91
N GLN A 387 -2.88 -19.89 -0.59
CA GLN A 387 -2.35 -20.87 0.37
C GLN A 387 -3.32 -22.04 0.61
N VAL A 388 -4.62 -21.81 0.48
CA VAL A 388 -5.66 -22.82 0.67
C VAL A 388 -5.80 -23.65 -0.59
N VAL A 389 -5.60 -24.95 -0.45
CA VAL A 389 -5.71 -25.93 -1.52
C VAL A 389 -6.98 -26.73 -1.33
N TRP A 390 -7.85 -26.70 -2.33
CA TRP A 390 -9.07 -27.48 -2.41
C TRP A 390 -8.76 -28.82 -3.09
N PRO A 391 -8.82 -29.97 -2.39
CA PRO A 391 -8.59 -31.26 -3.02
C PRO A 391 -9.63 -31.52 -4.12
N ASN A 392 -9.20 -32.11 -5.23
CA ASN A 392 -10.13 -32.53 -6.27
C ASN A 392 -11.04 -33.67 -5.78
N ILE A 393 -12.12 -33.93 -6.52
CA ILE A 393 -13.11 -34.96 -6.14
C ILE A 393 -12.50 -36.38 -6.05
N SER A 394 -11.42 -36.67 -6.78
CA SER A 394 -10.75 -37.97 -6.74
C SER A 394 -10.00 -38.20 -5.44
N GLU A 395 -9.51 -37.14 -4.81
CA GLU A 395 -8.85 -37.19 -3.49
C GLU A 395 -9.88 -37.26 -2.35
N LEU A 396 -11.00 -36.55 -2.49
CA LEU A 396 -12.08 -36.54 -1.49
C LEU A 396 -12.86 -37.87 -1.49
N GLU A 397 -13.16 -38.39 -2.67
CA GLU A 397 -14.02 -39.56 -2.90
C GLU A 397 -13.31 -40.57 -3.82
N PRO A 398 -12.25 -41.26 -3.36
CA PRO A 398 -11.42 -42.14 -4.20
C PRO A 398 -12.17 -43.34 -4.78
N LYS A 399 -13.38 -43.64 -4.27
CA LYS A 399 -14.24 -44.73 -4.74
C LYS A 399 -15.23 -44.29 -5.83
N SER A 400 -15.31 -43.00 -6.13
CA SER A 400 -16.24 -42.47 -7.13
C SER A 400 -15.74 -42.76 -8.54
N TYR A 401 -16.63 -43.33 -9.37
CA TYR A 401 -16.34 -43.50 -10.79
C TYR A 401 -16.45 -42.15 -11.52
N ILE A 402 -15.33 -41.71 -12.10
CA ILE A 402 -15.27 -40.47 -12.90
C ILE A 402 -15.08 -40.86 -14.37
N PRO A 403 -16.07 -40.59 -15.24
CA PRO A 403 -15.92 -40.77 -16.67
C PRO A 403 -14.72 -40.00 -17.24
N ASP A 404 -14.00 -40.61 -18.17
CA ASP A 404 -12.74 -40.10 -18.73
C ASP A 404 -12.86 -38.67 -19.26
N PHE A 405 -13.97 -38.35 -19.93
CA PHE A 405 -14.23 -37.02 -20.50
C PHE A 405 -14.40 -35.92 -19.44
N LEU A 406 -14.71 -36.28 -18.18
CA LEU A 406 -14.85 -35.34 -17.05
C LEU A 406 -13.57 -35.20 -16.23
N ARG A 407 -12.56 -36.06 -16.40
CA ARG A 407 -11.34 -36.02 -15.55
C ARG A 407 -10.61 -34.69 -15.63
N VAL A 408 -10.53 -34.09 -16.81
CA VAL A 408 -9.89 -32.78 -16.99
C VAL A 408 -10.73 -31.69 -16.32
N ALA A 409 -12.05 -31.70 -16.52
CA ALA A 409 -12.96 -30.72 -15.94
C ALA A 409 -13.01 -30.78 -14.40
N LEU A 410 -12.89 -31.97 -13.81
CA LEU A 410 -12.92 -32.21 -12.36
C LEU A 410 -11.53 -32.31 -11.72
N SER A 411 -10.46 -32.07 -12.49
CA SER A 411 -9.09 -32.03 -11.97
C SER A 411 -8.84 -30.83 -11.06
N ARG A 412 -9.68 -29.79 -11.18
CA ARG A 412 -9.66 -28.56 -10.39
C ARG A 412 -11.03 -28.35 -9.75
N GLN A 413 -11.04 -27.72 -8.59
CA GLN A 413 -12.27 -27.36 -7.91
C GLN A 413 -12.81 -26.03 -8.46
N PHE A 414 -14.12 -25.93 -8.64
CA PHE A 414 -14.75 -24.68 -9.10
C PHE A 414 -14.66 -23.56 -8.07
N CYS A 415 -14.42 -23.89 -6.79
CA CYS A 415 -14.26 -22.96 -5.68
C CYS A 415 -12.82 -22.41 -5.52
N GLU A 416 -11.98 -22.52 -6.54
CA GLU A 416 -10.62 -22.00 -6.51
C GLU A 416 -10.51 -20.49 -6.32
N ASN A 417 -11.58 -19.70 -6.50
CA ASN A 417 -11.61 -18.26 -6.20
C ASN A 417 -12.62 -17.92 -5.10
N LEU A 418 -12.98 -18.91 -4.29
CA LEU A 418 -14.05 -18.76 -3.30
C LEU A 418 -13.66 -17.74 -2.22
N LEU A 419 -12.42 -17.74 -1.73
CA LEU A 419 -12.02 -17.03 -0.50
C LEU A 419 -11.90 -15.52 -0.69
N ALA A 420 -11.29 -15.07 -1.78
CA ALA A 420 -11.02 -13.65 -2.04
C ALA A 420 -12.25 -12.90 -2.57
N HIS A 421 -13.34 -12.89 -1.80
CA HIS A 421 -14.57 -12.19 -2.13
C HIS A 421 -14.71 -10.87 -1.34
N PRO A 422 -15.05 -9.72 -1.97
CA PRO A 422 -15.10 -8.41 -1.30
C PRO A 422 -16.03 -8.31 -0.08
N ARG A 423 -17.07 -9.15 -0.01
CA ARG A 423 -18.04 -9.20 1.08
C ARG A 423 -17.69 -10.20 2.19
N ARG A 424 -16.65 -11.01 2.01
CA ARG A 424 -16.23 -11.99 3.01
C ARG A 424 -15.30 -11.33 4.02
N LYS A 425 -15.46 -11.68 5.29
CA LYS A 425 -14.58 -11.28 6.37
C LYS A 425 -14.05 -12.53 7.07
N LEU A 426 -12.74 -12.59 7.29
CA LEU A 426 -12.13 -13.56 8.17
C LEU A 426 -12.34 -13.07 9.62
N ILE A 427 -13.10 -13.82 10.40
CA ILE A 427 -13.44 -13.47 11.79
C ILE A 427 -12.40 -14.01 12.75
N HIS A 428 -12.00 -15.26 12.54
CA HIS A 428 -11.00 -15.90 13.39
C HIS A 428 -10.26 -17.02 12.63
N GLU A 429 -9.01 -17.26 12.98
CA GLU A 429 -8.20 -18.36 12.44
C GLU A 429 -7.26 -18.90 13.51
N GLY A 430 -7.01 -20.21 13.53
CA GLY A 430 -6.17 -20.81 14.54
C GLY A 430 -6.04 -22.33 14.47
N PRO A 431 -5.08 -22.91 15.22
CA PRO A 431 -4.92 -24.35 15.33
C PRO A 431 -6.06 -24.97 16.15
N LEU A 432 -6.53 -26.15 15.73
CA LEU A 432 -7.51 -26.96 16.46
C LEU A 432 -7.16 -28.44 16.29
N GLU A 433 -7.55 -29.27 17.23
CA GLU A 433 -7.44 -30.73 17.10
C GLU A 433 -8.81 -31.35 16.78
N LEU A 434 -8.93 -32.03 15.64
CA LEU A 434 -10.14 -32.76 15.28
C LEU A 434 -10.10 -34.18 15.86
N VAL A 435 -11.13 -34.56 16.60
CA VAL A 435 -11.27 -35.91 17.17
C VAL A 435 -11.93 -36.83 16.14
N GLU A 436 -11.19 -37.79 15.59
CA GLU A 436 -11.67 -38.80 14.64
C GLU A 436 -11.19 -40.20 15.02
N ASN A 437 -12.09 -41.20 14.96
CA ASN A 437 -11.77 -42.62 15.19
C ASN A 437 -10.99 -42.89 16.50
N GLY A 438 -11.29 -42.12 17.56
CA GLY A 438 -10.60 -42.24 18.84
C GLY A 438 -9.15 -41.75 18.83
N ARG A 439 -8.79 -40.84 17.91
CA ARG A 439 -7.51 -40.12 17.88
C ARG A 439 -7.76 -38.64 17.60
N THR A 440 -6.83 -37.78 18.03
CA THR A 440 -6.84 -36.37 17.64
C THR A 440 -5.93 -36.16 16.43
N VAL A 441 -6.32 -35.23 15.56
CA VAL A 441 -5.60 -34.86 14.35
C VAL A 441 -5.46 -33.35 14.30
N ASP A 442 -4.23 -32.87 14.22
CA ASP A 442 -3.94 -31.43 14.11
C ASP A 442 -4.55 -30.83 12.84
N MET A 443 -5.31 -29.77 13.04
CA MET A 443 -5.95 -28.97 12.00
C MET A 443 -5.61 -27.48 12.19
N TYR A 444 -5.90 -26.72 11.15
CA TYR A 444 -5.96 -25.28 11.18
C TYR A 444 -7.30 -24.84 10.62
N ALA A 445 -8.02 -24.03 11.39
CA ALA A 445 -9.39 -23.66 11.11
C ALA A 445 -9.49 -22.19 10.74
N PHE A 446 -10.42 -21.88 9.83
CA PHE A 446 -10.76 -20.52 9.43
C PHE A 446 -12.25 -20.31 9.61
N LEU A 447 -12.63 -19.33 10.41
CA LEU A 447 -13.99 -18.87 10.58
C LEU A 447 -14.16 -17.57 9.78
N PHE A 448 -15.00 -17.64 8.75
CA PHE A 448 -15.45 -16.48 8.00
C PHE A 448 -16.83 -16.04 8.49
N ASN A 449 -17.27 -14.86 8.05
CA ASN A 449 -18.61 -14.35 8.37
C ASN A 449 -19.77 -15.16 7.76
N ASP A 450 -19.50 -16.07 6.83
CA ASP A 450 -20.51 -16.88 6.13
C ASP A 450 -20.25 -18.40 6.19
N MET A 451 -19.03 -18.83 6.51
CA MET A 451 -18.68 -20.25 6.56
C MET A 451 -17.51 -20.56 7.50
N PHE A 452 -17.41 -21.81 7.90
CA PHE A 452 -16.28 -22.37 8.65
C PHE A 452 -15.52 -23.41 7.82
N VAL A 453 -14.19 -23.36 7.82
CA VAL A 453 -13.32 -24.22 7.00
C VAL A 453 -12.26 -24.90 7.86
N LEU A 454 -12.19 -26.23 7.77
CA LEU A 454 -11.16 -27.05 8.43
C LEU A 454 -10.09 -27.50 7.44
N THR A 455 -8.83 -27.29 7.78
CA THR A 455 -7.68 -27.61 6.92
C THR A 455 -6.59 -28.38 7.68
N LYS A 456 -5.77 -29.15 6.96
CA LYS A 456 -4.49 -29.66 7.44
C LYS A 456 -3.37 -28.75 6.97
N THR A 457 -2.42 -28.46 7.85
CA THR A 457 -1.22 -27.72 7.48
C THR A 457 -0.24 -28.65 6.74
N LYS A 458 0.23 -28.21 5.57
CA LYS A 458 1.31 -28.89 4.84
C LYS A 458 2.47 -27.92 4.65
N LYS A 459 3.59 -28.23 5.31
CA LYS A 459 4.84 -27.49 5.13
C LYS A 459 5.45 -27.90 3.80
N CYS A 460 5.41 -27.00 2.81
CA CYS A 460 6.06 -27.23 1.53
C CYS A 460 7.52 -26.78 1.62
N ALA A 461 8.48 -27.67 1.34
CA ALA A 461 9.88 -27.29 1.21
C ALA A 461 10.04 -26.48 -0.09
N SER A 462 10.19 -25.15 0.00
CA SER A 462 10.39 -24.29 -1.16
C SER A 462 11.62 -24.76 -1.96
N LYS A 463 11.38 -25.36 -3.13
CA LYS A 463 12.39 -25.66 -4.15
C LYS A 463 12.26 -24.74 -5.35
N LEU A 464 12.05 -23.44 -5.14
CA LEU A 464 12.07 -22.44 -6.21
C LEU A 464 12.82 -21.19 -5.76
N LYS A 465 14.11 -21.11 -6.10
CA LYS A 465 14.90 -19.87 -6.04
C LYS A 465 14.60 -19.06 -7.30
N VAL A 466 13.59 -18.19 -7.24
CA VAL A 466 13.50 -17.07 -8.17
C VAL A 466 14.18 -15.87 -7.51
N LYS A 467 14.99 -15.16 -8.29
CA LYS A 467 15.94 -14.09 -7.93
C LYS A 467 15.57 -13.26 -6.69
N GLY A 468 16.35 -13.40 -5.62
CA GLY A 468 16.74 -12.28 -4.76
C GLY A 468 15.84 -11.90 -3.58
N VAL A 469 14.70 -12.56 -3.36
CA VAL A 469 13.91 -12.37 -2.13
C VAL A 469 13.65 -13.74 -1.49
N PRO A 470 14.01 -13.99 -0.22
CA PRO A 470 13.56 -15.18 0.46
C PRO A 470 12.04 -15.06 0.63
N LEU A 471 11.27 -15.68 -0.27
CA LEU A 471 9.87 -15.98 0.03
C LEU A 471 9.89 -16.85 1.29
N GLY A 472 9.28 -16.34 2.36
CA GLY A 472 9.11 -17.07 3.60
C GLY A 472 8.52 -18.46 3.34
N LYS A 473 8.73 -19.38 4.29
CA LYS A 473 8.15 -20.73 4.24
C LYS A 473 6.65 -20.60 3.92
N SER A 474 6.23 -21.00 2.72
CA SER A 474 4.81 -20.93 2.34
C SER A 474 4.11 -22.15 2.92
N GLU A 475 3.43 -21.94 4.04
CA GLU A 475 2.51 -22.93 4.61
C GLU A 475 1.28 -23.02 3.69
N HIS A 476 0.91 -24.24 3.31
CA HIS A 476 -0.29 -24.49 2.52
C HIS A 476 -1.33 -25.19 3.41
N TYR A 477 -2.60 -24.85 3.22
CA TYR A 477 -3.72 -25.34 4.01
C TYR A 477 -4.60 -26.24 3.14
N ILE A 478 -4.53 -27.55 3.35
CA ILE A 478 -5.30 -28.52 2.57
C ILE A 478 -6.65 -28.74 3.23
N VAL A 479 -7.72 -28.30 2.56
CA VAL A 479 -9.09 -28.45 3.04
C VAL A 479 -9.42 -29.93 3.22
N GLN A 480 -9.83 -30.34 4.43
CA GLN A 480 -10.13 -31.74 4.73
C GLN A 480 -11.60 -32.10 4.53
N ARG A 481 -12.48 -31.13 4.76
CA ARG A 481 -13.93 -31.31 4.80
C ARG A 481 -14.60 -30.20 4.02
N GLN A 482 -15.84 -30.41 3.59
CA GLN A 482 -16.61 -29.34 2.97
C GLN A 482 -16.73 -28.17 3.94
N PRO A 483 -16.60 -26.92 3.46
CA PRO A 483 -16.93 -25.74 4.25
C PRO A 483 -18.32 -25.89 4.87
N VAL A 484 -18.46 -25.53 6.14
CA VAL A 484 -19.73 -25.55 6.86
C VAL A 484 -20.32 -24.15 6.79
N PRO A 485 -21.41 -23.92 6.04
CA PRO A 485 -22.10 -22.63 6.05
C PRO A 485 -22.64 -22.31 7.43
N LEU A 486 -22.55 -21.05 7.86
CA LEU A 486 -23.00 -20.65 9.20
C LEU A 486 -24.52 -20.71 9.37
N ASP A 487 -25.29 -20.61 8.28
CA ASP A 487 -26.75 -20.75 8.29
C ASP A 487 -27.26 -22.19 8.40
N SER A 488 -26.36 -23.14 8.22
CA SER A 488 -26.64 -24.56 8.35
C SER A 488 -25.70 -25.23 9.38
N CYS A 489 -25.24 -24.45 10.35
CA CYS A 489 -24.35 -24.87 11.41
C CYS A 489 -25.08 -24.85 12.76
N VAL A 490 -24.98 -25.94 13.52
CA VAL A 490 -25.37 -25.97 14.93
C VAL A 490 -24.11 -26.14 15.77
N PHE A 491 -23.95 -25.26 16.75
CA PHE A 491 -22.82 -25.24 17.65
C PHE A 491 -23.21 -25.82 19.02
N CYS A 492 -22.36 -26.67 19.60
CA CYS A 492 -22.56 -27.21 20.94
C CYS A 492 -21.27 -27.12 21.76
N ASP A 493 -21.37 -26.58 22.97
CA ASP A 493 -20.29 -26.66 23.95
C ASP A 493 -20.20 -28.10 24.48
N ALA A 494 -18.99 -28.70 24.46
CA ALA A 494 -18.75 -30.01 25.04
C ALA A 494 -18.06 -29.84 26.40
N ASP A 495 -18.78 -30.20 27.46
CA ASP A 495 -18.25 -30.22 28.82
C ASP A 495 -17.24 -31.36 28.99
N SER A 496 -16.11 -31.05 29.64
CA SER A 496 -15.03 -32.02 29.91
C SER A 496 -15.40 -33.07 30.97
N ASN A 497 -16.66 -33.10 31.43
CA ASN A 497 -17.11 -33.84 32.61
C ASN A 497 -17.83 -35.16 32.30
N ASP A 498 -17.99 -35.53 31.02
CA ASP A 498 -18.62 -36.81 30.67
C ASP A 498 -17.68 -37.99 30.95
N GLN A 499 -17.83 -38.59 32.13
CA GLN A 499 -17.15 -39.82 32.57
C GLN A 499 -17.57 -41.06 31.73
N ALA A 500 -18.46 -40.90 30.75
CA ALA A 500 -19.04 -41.97 29.95
C ALA A 500 -18.25 -42.31 28.67
N THR A 501 -17.29 -41.47 28.26
CA THR A 501 -16.50 -41.70 27.03
C THR A 501 -15.07 -42.17 27.33
N PRO A 502 -14.54 -43.16 26.58
CA PRO A 502 -13.19 -43.69 26.77
C PRO A 502 -12.05 -42.70 26.44
N MET A 503 -12.39 -41.52 25.92
CA MET A 503 -11.48 -40.44 25.60
C MET A 503 -11.86 -39.19 26.41
N SER A 504 -10.91 -38.65 27.17
CA SER A 504 -11.06 -37.36 27.85
C SER A 504 -11.06 -36.25 26.80
N LEU A 505 -12.22 -35.62 26.61
CA LEU A 505 -12.34 -34.43 25.77
C LEU A 505 -11.79 -33.22 26.53
N LYS A 506 -10.69 -32.64 26.04
CA LYS A 506 -10.09 -31.44 26.63
C LYS A 506 -10.53 -30.23 25.85
N PHE A 507 -11.08 -29.23 26.54
CA PHE A 507 -11.48 -27.94 25.96
C PHE A 507 -12.20 -28.09 24.61
N ALA A 508 -13.17 -29.01 24.57
CA ALA A 508 -13.81 -29.40 23.33
C ALA A 508 -15.08 -28.59 23.06
N PHE A 509 -15.42 -28.47 21.78
CA PHE A 509 -16.71 -28.03 21.29
C PHE A 509 -17.07 -28.82 20.02
N VAL A 510 -18.34 -28.81 19.64
CA VAL A 510 -18.87 -29.61 18.54
C VAL A 510 -19.58 -28.72 17.52
N ILE A 511 -19.27 -28.95 16.25
CA ILE A 511 -19.95 -28.33 15.11
C ILE A 511 -20.75 -29.40 14.37
N ILE A 512 -22.04 -29.17 14.21
CA ILE A 512 -22.95 -30.05 13.47
C ILE A 512 -23.32 -29.35 12.16
N HIS A 513 -22.97 -29.97 11.03
CA HIS A 513 -23.33 -29.50 9.71
C HIS A 513 -24.66 -30.11 9.27
N LEU A 514 -25.64 -29.24 9.05
CA LEU A 514 -26.96 -29.58 8.53
C LEU A 514 -27.05 -29.26 7.04
N THR A 515 -27.89 -29.98 6.32
CA THR A 515 -28.33 -29.55 4.98
C THR A 515 -29.49 -28.56 5.10
N ARG A 516 -29.86 -27.96 3.96
CA ARG A 516 -31.12 -27.20 3.82
C ARG A 516 -32.40 -27.97 4.19
N TYR A 517 -32.31 -29.30 4.31
CA TYR A 517 -33.41 -30.19 4.71
C TYR A 517 -33.26 -30.66 6.16
N TYR A 518 -32.42 -29.98 6.96
CA TYR A 518 -32.12 -30.31 8.36
C TYR A 518 -31.55 -31.72 8.57
N GLN A 519 -30.99 -32.34 7.54
CA GLN A 519 -30.28 -33.61 7.67
C GLN A 519 -28.85 -33.36 8.14
N VAL A 520 -28.43 -34.08 9.18
CA VAL A 520 -27.04 -34.06 9.67
C VAL A 520 -26.14 -34.75 8.65
N VAL A 521 -25.18 -34.01 8.11
CA VAL A 521 -24.20 -34.51 7.12
C VAL A 521 -22.78 -34.52 7.65
N GLY A 522 -22.51 -33.87 8.77
CA GLY A 522 -21.20 -33.90 9.43
C GLY A 522 -21.30 -33.52 10.90
N ILE A 523 -20.44 -34.14 11.72
CA ILE A 523 -20.24 -33.81 13.12
C ILE A 523 -18.72 -33.65 13.31
N TYR A 524 -18.28 -32.50 13.78
CA TYR A 524 -16.89 -32.16 13.99
C TYR A 524 -16.67 -31.84 15.46
N THR A 525 -16.05 -32.78 16.19
CA THR A 525 -15.63 -32.56 17.57
C THR A 525 -14.22 -32.00 17.57
N LEU A 526 -14.07 -30.75 18.00
CA LEU A 526 -12.82 -29.98 17.95
C LEU A 526 -12.34 -29.70 19.37
N GLN A 527 -11.03 -29.77 19.58
CA GLN A 527 -10.38 -29.41 20.84
C GLN A 527 -9.48 -28.18 20.63
N ALA A 528 -9.64 -27.19 21.49
CA ALA A 528 -8.79 -26.01 21.55
C ALA A 528 -7.54 -26.28 22.40
N ALA A 529 -6.53 -25.40 22.30
CA ALA A 529 -5.28 -25.57 23.04
C ALA A 529 -5.48 -25.45 24.56
N ASP A 530 -6.34 -24.53 24.98
CA ASP A 530 -6.70 -24.28 26.37
C ASP A 530 -8.15 -23.79 26.51
N LYS A 531 -8.58 -23.53 27.76
CA LYS A 531 -9.94 -23.08 28.04
C LYS A 531 -10.24 -21.69 27.46
N ALA A 532 -9.26 -20.78 27.47
CA ALA A 532 -9.45 -19.42 26.99
C ALA A 532 -9.59 -19.41 25.46
N ASP A 533 -8.78 -20.22 24.77
CA ASP A 533 -8.87 -20.44 23.32
C ASP A 533 -10.23 -21.04 22.95
N LYS A 534 -10.73 -22.04 23.70
CA LYS A 534 -12.09 -22.56 23.53
C LYS A 534 -13.15 -21.47 23.67
N GLU A 535 -13.08 -20.67 24.75
CA GLU A 535 -14.06 -19.59 25.00
C GLU A 535 -14.04 -18.55 23.88
N LEU A 536 -12.86 -18.20 23.36
CA LEU A 536 -12.71 -17.29 22.22
C LEU A 536 -13.32 -17.85 20.94
N TRP A 537 -13.08 -19.14 20.62
CA TRP A 537 -13.73 -19.79 19.48
C TRP A 537 -15.26 -19.75 19.62
N ILE A 538 -15.80 -20.11 20.79
CA ILE A 538 -17.24 -20.08 21.07
C ILE A 538 -17.80 -18.67 20.85
N GLU A 539 -17.18 -17.65 21.45
CA GLU A 539 -17.60 -16.25 21.34
C GLU A 539 -17.63 -15.81 19.88
N LYS A 540 -16.57 -16.08 19.11
CA LYS A 540 -16.47 -15.68 17.70
C LYS A 540 -17.49 -16.39 16.82
N PHE A 541 -17.79 -17.67 17.09
CA PHE A 541 -18.84 -18.39 16.39
C PHE A 541 -20.22 -17.80 16.66
N GLN A 542 -20.55 -17.56 17.94
CA GLN A 542 -21.83 -16.97 18.34
C GLN A 542 -22.02 -15.57 17.72
N GLU A 543 -21.00 -14.71 17.84
CA GLU A 543 -20.98 -13.38 17.23
C GLU A 543 -21.21 -13.46 15.71
N SER A 544 -20.58 -14.43 15.03
CA SER A 544 -20.72 -14.59 13.58
C SER A 544 -22.11 -15.04 13.16
N ILE A 545 -22.71 -16.00 13.89
CA ILE A 545 -24.07 -16.51 13.62
C ILE A 545 -25.10 -15.41 13.86
N GLU A 546 -25.03 -14.70 14.99
CA GLU A 546 -25.94 -13.59 15.30
C GLU A 546 -25.85 -12.46 14.27
N ASN A 547 -24.62 -12.10 13.87
CA ASN A 547 -24.39 -11.11 12.83
C ASN A 547 -24.97 -11.56 11.49
N TYR A 548 -24.77 -12.82 11.11
CA TYR A 548 -25.30 -13.37 9.88
C TYR A 548 -26.84 -13.36 9.85
N GLU A 549 -27.49 -13.81 10.93
CA GLU A 549 -28.96 -13.75 11.08
C GLU A 549 -29.46 -12.30 10.99
N SER A 550 -28.78 -11.35 11.64
CA SER A 550 -29.17 -9.93 11.60
C SER A 550 -29.06 -9.32 10.20
N ILE A 551 -28.05 -9.72 9.42
CA ILE A 551 -27.84 -9.27 8.03
C ILE A 551 -28.92 -9.87 7.14
N GLN A 552 -29.20 -11.18 7.26
CA GLN A 552 -30.29 -11.81 6.52
C GLN A 552 -31.65 -11.17 6.85
N LEU A 553 -31.91 -10.88 8.13
CA LEU A 553 -33.15 -10.21 8.54
C LEU A 553 -33.24 -8.80 7.92
N LYS A 554 -32.15 -8.03 7.94
CA LYS A 554 -32.08 -6.68 7.31
C LYS A 554 -32.25 -6.74 5.80
N ASP A 555 -31.65 -7.72 5.12
CA ASP A 555 -31.77 -7.88 3.67
C ASP A 555 -33.17 -8.38 3.28
N MET A 556 -33.80 -9.25 4.07
CA MET A 556 -35.21 -9.61 3.92
C MET A 556 -36.15 -8.41 4.14
N LEU A 557 -35.89 -7.58 5.15
CA LEU A 557 -36.67 -6.37 5.46
C LEU A 557 -36.50 -5.29 4.37
N LYS A 558 -35.31 -5.17 3.76
CA LYS A 558 -35.08 -4.27 2.61
C LYS A 558 -35.76 -4.75 1.33
N CYS A 559 -35.94 -6.05 1.16
CA CYS A 559 -36.55 -6.63 -0.05
C CYS A 559 -38.08 -6.71 0.00
N THR A 560 -38.75 -6.21 1.04
CA THR A 560 -40.21 -6.40 1.18
C THR A 560 -40.94 -5.16 1.70
N PRO A 561 -41.70 -4.42 0.86
CA PRO A 561 -42.53 -3.29 1.31
C PRO A 561 -43.78 -3.69 2.12
N LEU A 562 -43.94 -4.97 2.52
CA LEU A 562 -45.24 -5.54 2.90
C LEU A 562 -45.29 -6.30 4.23
N PHE A 563 -44.25 -6.28 5.06
CA PHE A 563 -44.25 -6.98 6.36
C PHE A 563 -44.46 -6.06 7.58
N SER A 564 -45.39 -5.11 7.50
CA SER A 564 -45.88 -4.35 8.67
C SER A 564 -46.91 -5.11 9.52
N SER A 565 -47.28 -6.34 9.14
CA SER A 565 -48.24 -7.13 9.90
C SER A 565 -47.83 -8.59 9.91
N LEU A 566 -47.00 -8.99 10.86
CA LEU A 566 -46.98 -10.35 11.41
C LEU A 566 -46.11 -10.33 12.66
N SER A 567 -46.77 -10.35 13.82
CA SER A 567 -46.14 -10.52 15.12
C SER A 567 -45.65 -11.96 15.24
N LEU A 568 -44.33 -12.16 15.31
CA LEU A 568 -43.73 -13.43 15.71
C LEU A 568 -43.05 -13.23 17.06
N ARG A 569 -43.61 -13.87 18.10
CA ARG A 569 -42.89 -14.19 19.34
C ARG A 569 -42.17 -15.52 19.14
N ARG A 570 -40.94 -15.62 19.67
CA ARG A 570 -40.19 -16.87 19.85
C ARG A 570 -40.97 -17.85 20.72
#